data_AF-A0A920DZJ8-F1
#
_entry.id   AF-A0A920DZJ8-F1
#
_cell.length_a   1.000
_cell.length_b   1.000
_cell.length_c   1.000
_cell.angle_alpha   90.00
_cell.angle_beta   90.00
_cell.angle_gamma   90.00
#
_symmetry.space_group_name_H-M   'P 1'
#
loop_
_entity.id
_entity.type
_entity.pdbx_description
1 polymer ?
#
loop_
_entity_poly.entity_id
_entity_poly.type
_entity_poly.pdbx_seq_one_letter_code
_entity_poly.pdbx_strand_id
1 'polypeptide(L)' 'MGEKLKDNTKVIYVETMTNPLVEVVELEAIVNFAKSNNLISIIDNTFASPVIFCPIKFGFDISCILQPNI' A
#
# COMPACT_ATOMS: atom_id res chain seq x y z
N MET A 1 -6.51 10.16 -7.23
CA MET A 1 -6.98 8.80 -6.88
C MET A 1 -8.38 8.52 -7.43
N GLY A 2 -9.38 9.38 -7.17
CA GLY A 2 -10.77 9.16 -7.60
C GLY A 2 -11.01 8.96 -9.10
N GLU A 3 -10.27 9.65 -9.98
CA GLU A 3 -10.45 9.55 -11.44
C GLU A 3 -10.17 8.15 -12.04
N LYS A 4 -9.40 7.32 -11.34
CA LYS A 4 -9.03 5.97 -11.81
C LYS A 4 -9.87 4.87 -11.16
N LEU A 5 -10.75 5.22 -10.21
CA LEU A 5 -11.66 4.28 -9.57
C LEU A 5 -12.76 3.87 -10.56
N LYS A 6 -13.04 2.57 -10.61
CA LYS A 6 -14.11 1.98 -11.41
C LYS A 6 -15.01 1.15 -10.51
N ASP A 7 -16.24 0.89 -10.94
CA ASP A 7 -17.21 0.09 -10.16
C ASP A 7 -16.71 -1.34 -9.85
N ASN A 8 -15.83 -1.88 -10.70
CA ASN A 8 -15.21 -3.17 -10.52
C ASN A 8 -13.85 -3.12 -9.80
N THR A 9 -13.38 -1.96 -9.36
CA THR A 9 -12.14 -1.85 -8.57
C THR A 9 -12.36 -2.53 -7.21
N LYS A 10 -11.45 -3.42 -6.83
CA LYS A 10 -11.49 -4.15 -5.55
C LYS A 10 -10.26 -3.95 -4.69
N VAL A 11 -9.16 -3.49 -5.28
CA VAL A 11 -7.85 -3.44 -4.65
C VAL A 11 -7.19 -2.10 -4.95
N ILE A 12 -6.51 -1.54 -3.96
CA ILE A 12 -5.50 -0.49 -4.13
C ILE A 12 -4.14 -1.07 -3.70
N TYR A 13 -3.14 -0.87 -4.56
CA TYR A 13 -1.77 -1.34 -4.34
C TYR A 13 -0.85 -0.13 -4.21
N VAL A 14 0.03 -0.14 -3.22
CA VAL A 14 0.98 0.94 -2.94
C VAL A 14 2.34 0.38 -2.60
N GLU A 15 3.40 1.10 -2.97
CA GLU A 15 4.76 0.84 -2.50
C GLU A 15 5.08 1.76 -1.32
N THR A 16 5.76 1.23 -0.29
CA THR A 16 6.21 2.02 0.87
C THR A 16 7.13 3.17 0.49
N MET A 17 7.97 2.97 -0.51
CA MET A 17 8.81 3.98 -1.14
C MET A 17 8.84 3.71 -2.64
N THR A 18 8.69 4.74 -3.46
CA THR A 18 8.65 4.57 -4.92
C THR A 18 10.02 4.09 -5.43
N ASN A 19 10.05 3.00 -6.18
CA ASN A 19 11.28 2.56 -6.83
C ASN A 19 11.43 3.19 -8.23
N PRO A 20 12.52 3.93 -8.57
CA PRO A 20 13.76 4.19 -7.82
C PRO A 20 13.82 5.56 -7.11
N LEU A 21 12.73 6.33 -7.13
CA LEU A 21 12.72 7.74 -6.70
C LEU A 21 12.75 7.93 -5.17
N VAL A 22 12.49 6.88 -4.40
CA VAL A 22 12.49 6.82 -2.92
C VAL A 22 11.63 7.92 -2.30
N GLU A 23 10.46 8.16 -2.88
CA GLU A 23 9.49 9.11 -2.34
C GLU A 23 8.53 8.41 -1.38
N VAL A 24 8.30 9.04 -0.23
CA VAL A 24 7.31 8.58 0.76
C VAL A 24 5.96 9.17 0.39
N VAL A 25 4.97 8.30 0.19
CA VAL A 25 3.58 8.71 -0.03
C VAL A 25 2.84 8.87 1.29
N GLU A 26 1.81 9.71 1.32
CA GLU A 26 0.90 9.85 2.47
C GLU A 26 0.04 8.59 2.66
N LEU A 27 0.58 7.61 3.40
CA LEU A 27 -0.01 6.28 3.58
C LEU A 27 -1.36 6.30 4.29
N GLU A 28 -1.57 7.23 5.22
CA GLU A 28 -2.84 7.36 5.94
C GLU A 28 -3.97 7.80 4.98
N ALA A 29 -3.68 8.72 4.06
CA ALA A 29 -4.64 9.16 3.05
C ALA A 29 -5.06 8.01 2.13
N ILE A 30 -4.12 7.12 1.79
CA ILE A 30 -4.38 5.93 0.98
C ILE A 30 -5.30 4.95 1.72
N VAL A 31 -5.01 4.66 2.99
CA VAL A 31 -5.83 3.75 3.81
C VAL A 31 -7.25 4.32 3.97
N ASN A 32 -7.37 5.62 4.24
CA ASN A 32 -8.67 6.28 4.36
C ASN A 32 -9.45 6.25 3.05
N PHE A 33 -8.78 6.45 1.91
CA PHE A 33 -9.37 6.29 0.59
C PHE A 33 -9.85 4.85 0.34
N ALA A 34 -9.03 3.84 0.67
CA ALA A 34 -9.39 2.42 0.52
C ALA A 34 -10.64 2.05 1.32
N LYS A 35 -10.66 2.42 2.62
CA LYS A 35 -11.79 2.19 3.52
C LYS A 35 -13.07 2.85 3.03
N SER A 36 -12.97 4.11 2.61
CA SER A 36 -14.13 4.89 2.14
C SER A 36 -14.76 4.32 0.86
N ASN A 37 -13.99 3.57 0.07
CA ASN A 37 -14.43 2.98 -1.19
C ASN A 37 -14.56 1.45 -1.12
N ASN A 38 -14.51 0.86 0.08
CA ASN A 38 -14.59 -0.59 0.29
C ASN A 38 -13.58 -1.40 -0.55
N LEU A 39 -12.35 -0.91 -0.62
CA LEU A 39 -11.23 -1.54 -1.33
C LEU A 39 -10.32 -2.28 -0.35
N ILE A 40 -9.74 -3.38 -0.80
CA ILE A 40 -8.63 -4.05 -0.11
C ILE A 40 -7.36 -3.25 -0.37
N SER A 41 -6.66 -2.88 0.70
CA SER A 41 -5.41 -2.14 0.67
C SER A 41 -4.21 -3.08 0.81
N ILE A 42 -3.38 -3.10 -0.23
CA ILE A 42 -2.15 -3.90 -0.28
C ILE A 42 -0.97 -2.95 -0.35
N ILE A 43 0.07 -3.24 0.44
CA ILE A 43 1.30 -2.46 0.43
C ILE A 43 2.55 -3.33 0.29
N ASP A 44 3.41 -2.94 -0.65
CA ASP A 44 4.75 -3.47 -0.81
C ASP A 44 5.69 -2.79 0.20
N ASN A 45 6.13 -3.59 1.16
CA ASN A 45 7.01 -3.19 2.25
C ASN A 45 8.45 -3.69 2.03
N THR A 46 8.86 -3.93 0.78
CA THR A 46 10.18 -4.50 0.48
C THR A 46 11.33 -3.59 0.93
N PHE A 47 11.25 -2.29 0.65
CA PHE A 47 12.34 -1.37 0.99
C PHE A 47 12.40 -1.04 2.49
N ALA A 48 11.25 -0.76 3.13
CA ALA A 48 11.24 -0.44 4.55
C ALA A 48 11.39 -1.69 5.43
N SER A 49 10.87 -2.85 5.01
CA SER A 49 10.84 -4.09 5.80
C SER A 49 9.99 -3.97 7.09
N PRO A 50 9.43 -5.09 7.61
CA PRO A 50 8.67 -5.12 8.86
C PRO A 50 9.41 -4.55 10.08
N VAL A 51 10.74 -4.53 10.02
CA VAL A 51 11.60 -4.00 11.08
C VAL A 51 11.45 -2.48 11.21
N ILE A 52 11.36 -1.76 10.09
CA ILE A 52 11.29 -0.28 10.08
C ILE A 52 9.84 0.18 10.03
N PHE A 53 9.00 -0.52 9.27
CA PHE A 53 7.60 -0.13 9.07
C PHE A 53 6.67 -1.33 9.15
N CYS A 54 5.59 -1.20 9.92
CA CYS A 54 4.58 -2.24 10.12
C CYS A 54 3.23 -1.79 9.56
N PRO A 55 2.96 -1.99 8.26
CA PRO A 55 1.80 -1.37 7.59
C PRO A 55 0.44 -1.75 8.16
N ILE A 56 0.32 -2.96 8.72
CA ILE A 56 -0.92 -3.43 9.34
C ILE A 56 -1.35 -2.52 10.50
N LYS A 57 -0.39 -1.95 11.25
CA LYS A 57 -0.69 -0.97 12.32
C LYS A 57 -1.26 0.34 11.80
N PHE A 58 -1.02 0.67 10.53
CA PHE A 58 -1.52 1.86 9.86
C PHE A 58 -2.84 1.60 9.13
N GLY A 59 -3.38 0.37 9.23
CA GLY A 59 -4.69 0.02 8.69
C GLY A 59 -4.68 -0.51 7.25
N PHE A 60 -3.51 -0.93 6.74
CA PHE A 60 -3.44 -1.75 5.54
C PHE A 60 -3.95 -3.17 5.81
N ASP A 61 -4.61 -3.78 4.83
CA ASP A 61 -5.16 -5.13 4.94
C ASP A 61 -4.08 -6.20 4.73
N ILE A 62 -3.18 -5.98 3.76
CA ILE A 62 -2.15 -6.94 3.37
C ILE A 62 -0.79 -6.23 3.20
N SER A 63 0.26 -6.82 3.78
CA SER A 63 1.64 -6.40 3.55
C SER A 63 2.41 -7.48 2.78
N CYS A 64 2.98 -7.10 1.65
CA CYS A 64 3.83 -7.94 0.81
C CYS A 64 5.30 -7.53 0.98
N ILE A 65 6.21 -8.50 0.82
CA ILE A 65 7.66 -8.29 0.78
C ILE A 65 8.18 -9.18 -0.34
N LEU A 66 8.97 -8.61 -1.25
CA LEU A 66 9.69 -9.39 -2.23
C LEU A 66 10.77 -10.20 -1.52
N GLN A 67 10.69 -11.52 -1.61
CA GLN A 67 11.79 -12.40 -1.24
C GLN A 67 12.62 -12.66 -2.49
N PRO A 68 13.85 -12.12 -2.58
CA PRO A 68 14.76 -12.57 -3.63
C PRO A 68 15.10 -14.04 -3.32
N ASN A 69 14.72 -14.94 -4.23
CA ASN A 69 15.03 -16.39 -4.24
C ASN A 69 13.97 -17.39 -3.73
N ILE A 70 12.68 -17.13 -3.97
CA ILE A 70 11.69 -18.21 -4.23
C ILE A 70 11.27 -18.12 -5.70
#